data_AF-A0A954VZH7-F1
#
_entry.id   AF-A0A954VZH7-F1
#
_cell.length_a   1.000
_cell.length_b   1.000
_cell.length_c   1.000
_cell.angle_alpha   90.00
_cell.angle_beta   90.00
_cell.angle_gamma   90.00
#
_symmetry.space_group_name_H-M   'P 1'
#
loop_
_entity.id
_entity.type
_entity.pdbx_description
1 polymer ?
#
loop_
_entity_poly.entity_id
_entity_poly.type
_entity_poly.pdbx_seq_one_letter_code
_entity_poly.pdbx_strand_id
1 'polypeptide(L)'
;FAEQTPIRDEQMARCCVSGLWLRHNFLDESHTISQEIHTSSGSYWHGMMHRREPDYSNAKYWFHKVGSHPVFPHLCQVAHELAESLPSNADCNFLANQGAWDPFAFIDLCQKLAKSPDADSLILCQSIAAAEWNILFDYCYQRALG
;
A
#
# COMPACT_ATOMS: atom_id res chain seq x y z
N PHE A 1 23.94 -2.57 -24.67
CA PHE A 1 23.22 -3.56 -23.83
C PHE A 1 23.28 -3.03 -22.41
N ALA A 2 22.15 -2.77 -21.76
CA ALA A 2 22.19 -2.41 -20.35
C ALA A 2 22.78 -3.59 -19.57
N GLU A 3 23.79 -3.33 -18.72
CA GLU A 3 24.25 -4.35 -17.77
C GLU A 3 23.05 -4.78 -16.92
N GLN A 4 22.76 -6.08 -16.90
CA GLN A 4 21.75 -6.62 -16.00
C GLN A 4 22.29 -6.50 -14.58
N THR A 5 21.70 -5.59 -13.80
CA THR A 5 21.98 -5.51 -12.36
C THR A 5 21.51 -6.83 -11.72
N PRO A 6 22.37 -7.55 -11.00
CA PRO A 6 22.00 -8.82 -10.39
C PRO A 6 20.93 -8.63 -9.31
N ILE A 7 20.12 -9.68 -9.11
CA ILE A 7 19.21 -9.77 -7.97
C ILE A 7 20.03 -10.21 -6.75
N ARG A 8 20.02 -9.40 -5.69
CA ARG A 8 20.65 -9.71 -4.40
C ARG A 8 19.68 -10.15 -3.31
N ASP A 9 18.41 -9.75 -3.43
CA ASP A 9 17.35 -10.11 -2.48
C ASP A 9 16.14 -10.62 -3.26
N GLU A 10 16.01 -11.95 -3.28
CA GLU A 10 14.92 -12.64 -3.98
C GLU A 10 13.55 -12.33 -3.36
N GLN A 11 13.44 -12.11 -2.04
CA GLN A 11 12.16 -11.80 -1.41
C GLN A 11 11.67 -10.42 -1.81
N MET A 12 12.58 -9.44 -1.91
CA MET A 12 12.27 -8.10 -2.41
C MET A 12 11.92 -8.12 -3.90
N ALA A 13 12.62 -8.93 -4.71
CA ALA A 13 12.25 -9.13 -6.11
C ALA A 13 10.83 -9.73 -6.24
N ARG A 14 10.50 -10.74 -5.43
CA ARG A 14 9.15 -11.33 -5.39
C ARG A 14 8.08 -10.34 -4.91
N CYS A 15 8.41 -9.44 -3.98
CA CYS A 15 7.52 -8.34 -3.59
C CYS A 15 7.15 -7.46 -4.80
N CYS A 16 8.12 -7.12 -5.66
CA CYS A 16 7.84 -6.39 -6.90
C CYS A 16 6.89 -7.17 -7.82
N VAL A 17 7.08 -8.48 -7.98
CA VAL A 17 6.18 -9.31 -8.81
C VAL A 17 4.76 -9.35 -8.23
N SER A 18 4.61 -9.55 -6.91
CA SER A 18 3.29 -9.48 -6.25
C SER A 18 2.62 -8.11 -6.45
N GLY A 19 3.39 -7.03 -6.31
CA GLY A 19 2.92 -5.66 -6.56
C GLY A 19 2.43 -5.46 -7.99
N LEU A 20 3.13 -5.98 -9.00
CA LEU A 20 2.74 -5.86 -10.42
C LEU A 20 1.40 -6.57 -10.69
N TRP A 21 1.23 -7.81 -10.21
CA TRP A 21 -0.05 -8.51 -10.32
C TRP A 21 -1.17 -7.71 -9.67
N LEU A 22 -0.92 -7.22 -8.46
CA LEU A 22 -1.87 -6.38 -7.75
C LEU A 22 -2.26 -5.17 -8.61
N ARG A 23 -1.29 -4.41 -9.14
CA ARG A 23 -1.53 -3.20 -9.93
C ARG A 23 -2.46 -3.42 -11.11
N HIS A 24 -2.46 -4.62 -11.69
CA HIS A 24 -3.28 -5.02 -12.82
C HIS A 24 -4.57 -5.77 -12.45
N ASN A 25 -4.96 -5.75 -11.18
CA ASN A 25 -6.18 -6.40 -10.65
C ASN A 25 -6.14 -7.94 -10.61
N PHE A 26 -4.96 -8.54 -10.74
CA PHE A 26 -4.74 -9.98 -10.58
C PHE A 26 -4.50 -10.30 -9.10
N LEU A 27 -5.59 -10.30 -8.34
CA LEU A 27 -5.57 -10.46 -6.87
C LEU A 27 -5.06 -11.84 -6.46
N ASP A 28 -5.50 -12.91 -7.12
CA ASP A 28 -5.11 -14.29 -6.79
C ASP A 28 -3.60 -14.53 -7.00
N GLU A 29 -3.04 -14.01 -8.09
CA GLU A 29 -1.61 -14.08 -8.39
C GLU A 29 -0.78 -13.25 -7.40
N SER A 30 -1.27 -12.05 -7.05
CA SER A 30 -0.64 -11.22 -6.02
C SER A 30 -0.62 -11.94 -4.67
N HIS A 31 -1.77 -12.50 -4.26
CA HIS A 31 -1.97 -13.24 -3.03
C HIS A 31 -1.09 -14.49 -2.95
N THR A 32 -1.04 -15.27 -4.04
CA THR A 32 -0.20 -16.48 -4.15
C THR A 32 1.26 -16.16 -3.86
N ILE A 33 1.76 -15.02 -4.35
CA ILE A 33 3.14 -14.63 -4.12
C ILE A 33 3.33 -14.01 -2.72
N SER A 34 2.47 -13.07 -2.31
CA SER A 34 2.68 -12.32 -1.06
C SER A 34 2.57 -13.21 0.18
N GLN A 35 1.72 -14.24 0.16
CA GLN A 35 1.55 -15.14 1.31
C GLN A 35 2.81 -15.96 1.65
N GLU A 36 3.70 -16.17 0.66
CA GLU A 36 4.95 -16.91 0.81
C GLU A 36 6.14 -16.03 1.20
N ILE A 37 5.95 -14.71 1.34
CA ILE A 37 7.02 -13.77 1.69
C ILE A 37 6.88 -13.37 3.16
N HIS A 38 7.66 -14.01 4.03
CA HIS A 38 7.59 -13.83 5.48
C HIS A 38 8.43 -12.63 5.98
N THR A 39 8.24 -11.47 5.34
CA THR A 39 8.88 -10.20 5.71
C THR A 39 7.84 -9.12 6.00
N SER A 40 8.28 -7.99 6.56
CA SER A 40 7.41 -6.82 6.74
C SER A 40 6.85 -6.32 5.40
N SER A 41 7.66 -6.26 4.33
CA SER A 41 7.22 -5.85 2.99
C SER A 41 6.29 -6.87 2.32
N GLY A 42 6.53 -8.17 2.51
CA GLY A 42 5.62 -9.22 2.05
C GLY A 42 4.25 -9.14 2.72
N SER A 43 4.24 -8.95 4.04
CA SER A 43 3.02 -8.71 4.82
C SER A 43 2.29 -7.43 4.37
N TYR A 44 3.03 -6.40 3.96
CA TYR A 44 2.45 -5.16 3.47
C TYR A 44 1.71 -5.41 2.15
N TRP A 45 2.34 -6.05 1.16
CA TRP A 45 1.67 -6.42 -0.09
C TRP A 45 0.42 -7.27 0.15
N HIS A 46 0.51 -8.22 1.08
CA HIS A 46 -0.61 -9.08 1.47
C HIS A 46 -1.77 -8.26 2.07
N GLY A 47 -1.49 -7.34 2.99
CA GLY A 47 -2.50 -6.47 3.58
C GLY A 47 -3.14 -5.52 2.56
N MET A 48 -2.33 -4.97 1.64
CA MET A 48 -2.83 -4.12 0.54
C MET A 48 -3.73 -4.91 -0.41
N MET A 49 -3.38 -6.16 -0.70
CA MET A 49 -4.18 -7.09 -1.50
C MET A 49 -5.55 -7.34 -0.86
N HIS A 50 -5.60 -7.73 0.42
CA HIS A 50 -6.89 -7.94 1.12
C HIS A 50 -7.74 -6.66 1.24
N ARG A 51 -7.11 -5.48 1.37
CA ARG A 51 -7.86 -4.21 1.34
C ARG A 51 -8.56 -4.00 0.00
N ARG A 52 -8.04 -4.59 -1.09
CA ARG A 52 -8.60 -4.54 -2.44
C ARG A 52 -9.59 -5.66 -2.78
N GLU A 53 -9.66 -6.74 -1.99
CA GLU A 53 -10.74 -7.75 -2.05
C GLU A 53 -11.94 -7.43 -1.12
N PRO A 54 -12.04 -6.19 -0.66
CA PRO A 54 -12.78 -5.78 0.53
C PRO A 54 -12.73 -6.66 1.80
N ASP A 55 -11.67 -7.44 2.05
CA ASP A 55 -11.45 -8.16 3.32
C ASP A 55 -10.66 -7.31 4.32
N TYR A 56 -11.33 -6.31 4.88
CA TYR A 56 -10.70 -5.31 5.75
C TYR A 56 -10.16 -5.89 7.06
N SER A 57 -10.80 -6.91 7.62
CA SER A 57 -10.34 -7.55 8.85
C SER A 57 -9.01 -8.28 8.63
N ASN A 58 -8.89 -8.98 7.51
CA ASN A 58 -7.67 -9.69 7.14
C ASN A 58 -6.58 -8.72 6.69
N ALA A 59 -6.93 -7.64 6.01
CA ALA A 59 -6.01 -6.53 5.76
C ALA A 59 -5.39 -6.02 7.06
N LYS A 60 -6.19 -5.73 8.10
CA LYS A 60 -5.68 -5.30 9.41
C LYS A 60 -4.78 -6.35 10.06
N TYR A 61 -5.14 -7.64 9.98
CA TYR A 61 -4.29 -8.73 10.47
C TYR A 61 -2.89 -8.67 9.85
N TRP A 62 -2.79 -8.49 8.53
CA TRP A 62 -1.51 -8.38 7.85
C TRP A 62 -0.77 -7.08 8.16
N PHE A 63 -1.46 -5.96 8.30
CA PHE A 63 -0.83 -4.71 8.73
C PHE A 63 -0.32 -4.76 10.18
N HIS A 64 -0.90 -5.59 11.06
CA HIS A 64 -0.27 -5.91 12.33
C HIS A 64 1.08 -6.66 12.17
N LYS A 65 1.22 -7.52 11.14
CA LYS A 65 2.48 -8.20 10.82
C LYS A 65 3.51 -7.27 10.17
N VAL A 66 3.07 -6.21 9.49
CA VAL A 66 3.95 -5.17 8.96
C VAL A 66 4.71 -4.47 10.09
N GLY A 67 4.01 -4.11 11.18
CA GLY A 67 4.58 -3.28 12.24
C GLY A 67 4.97 -1.91 11.70
N SER A 68 6.15 -1.41 12.07
CA SER A 68 6.71 -0.17 11.50
C SER A 68 7.44 -0.47 10.18
N HIS A 69 6.97 0.10 9.07
CA HIS A 69 7.65 -0.02 7.77
C HIS A 69 8.46 1.26 7.44
N PRO A 70 9.68 1.17 6.88
CA PRO A 70 10.49 2.34 6.56
C PRO A 70 9.88 3.32 5.54
N VAL A 71 8.82 2.92 4.85
CA VAL A 71 8.11 3.78 3.88
C VAL A 71 7.05 4.68 4.53
N PHE A 72 6.63 4.38 5.76
CA PHE A 72 5.56 5.11 6.44
C PHE A 72 5.81 6.62 6.58
N PRO A 73 7.03 7.10 6.91
CA PRO A 73 7.26 8.54 6.97
C PRO A 73 7.03 9.24 5.64
N HIS A 74 7.54 8.68 4.54
CA HIS A 74 7.37 9.26 3.21
C HIS A 74 5.91 9.19 2.73
N LEU A 75 5.24 8.06 2.97
CA LEU A 75 3.82 7.90 2.65
C LEU A 75 2.94 8.87 3.44
N CYS A 76 3.24 9.10 4.71
CA CYS A 76 2.54 10.08 5.54
C CYS A 76 2.62 11.49 4.94
N GLN A 77 3.82 11.88 4.48
CA GLN A 77 4.02 13.17 3.83
C GLN A 77 3.24 13.27 2.52
N VAL A 78 3.32 12.26 1.64
CA VAL A 78 2.60 12.27 0.35
C VAL A 78 1.08 12.26 0.56
N ALA A 79 0.58 11.54 1.57
CA ALA A 79 -0.83 11.53 1.91
C ALA A 79 -1.33 12.90 2.41
N HIS A 80 -0.50 13.61 3.19
CA HIS A 80 -0.79 14.98 3.63
C HIS A 80 -0.89 15.93 2.43
N GLU A 81 0.12 15.93 1.54
CA GLU A 81 0.14 16.76 0.33
C GLU A 81 -1.07 16.49 -0.59
N LEU A 82 -1.47 15.22 -0.73
CA LEU A 82 -2.67 14.84 -1.49
C LEU A 82 -3.96 15.30 -0.80
N ALA A 83 -4.04 15.20 0.53
CA ALA A 83 -5.21 15.64 1.29
C ALA A 83 -5.38 17.16 1.30
N GLU A 84 -4.29 17.93 1.20
CA GLU A 84 -4.35 19.39 1.05
C GLU A 84 -4.74 19.83 -0.37
N SER A 85 -4.40 19.03 -1.39
CA SER A 85 -4.57 19.40 -2.80
C SER A 85 -5.87 18.90 -3.44
N LEU A 86 -6.49 17.87 -2.87
CA LEU A 86 -7.71 17.27 -3.40
C LEU A 86 -8.92 17.53 -2.48
N PRO A 87 -10.11 17.78 -3.05
CA PRO A 87 -11.32 17.88 -2.25
C PRO A 87 -11.61 16.55 -1.54
N SER A 88 -12.18 16.64 -0.36
CA SER A 88 -12.66 15.47 0.39
C SER A 88 -13.64 15.89 1.48
N ASN A 89 -14.39 14.91 1.99
CA ASN A 89 -15.27 15.13 3.13
C ASN A 89 -14.52 15.02 4.47
N ALA A 90 -15.22 15.30 5.57
CA ALA A 90 -14.63 15.34 6.92
C ALA A 90 -14.02 14.01 7.39
N ASP A 91 -14.37 12.88 6.79
CA ASP A 91 -13.79 11.58 7.13
C ASP A 91 -12.31 11.48 6.74
N CYS A 92 -11.88 12.28 5.76
CA CYS A 92 -10.51 12.33 5.28
C CYS A 92 -9.63 13.30 6.09
N ASN A 93 -10.18 14.09 7.00
CA ASN A 93 -9.45 15.14 7.73
C ASN A 93 -8.20 14.63 8.46
N PHE A 94 -8.21 13.38 8.94
CA PHE A 94 -7.03 12.82 9.61
C PHE A 94 -5.82 12.69 8.66
N LEU A 95 -6.03 12.54 7.35
CA LEU A 95 -4.95 12.40 6.38
C LEU A 95 -4.07 13.65 6.33
N ALA A 96 -4.66 14.83 6.53
CA ALA A 96 -3.96 16.10 6.62
C ALA A 96 -3.33 16.37 8.00
N ASN A 97 -3.73 15.64 9.05
CA ASN A 97 -3.35 15.97 10.44
C ASN A 97 -2.56 14.88 11.17
N GLN A 98 -2.44 13.68 10.59
CA GLN A 98 -1.71 12.57 11.20
C GLN A 98 -0.20 12.88 11.26
N GLY A 99 0.42 12.63 12.43
CA GLY A 99 1.87 12.78 12.62
C GLY A 99 2.70 11.57 12.16
N ALA A 100 2.04 10.45 11.90
CA ALA A 100 2.63 9.23 11.34
C ALA A 100 1.56 8.48 10.54
N TRP A 101 1.98 7.71 9.53
CA TRP A 101 1.07 6.91 8.73
C TRP A 101 0.38 5.84 9.58
N ASP A 102 -0.95 5.93 9.69
CA ASP A 102 -1.78 4.93 10.32
C ASP A 102 -2.48 4.07 9.24
N PRO A 103 -1.98 2.85 8.95
CA PRO A 103 -2.61 1.98 7.96
C PRO A 103 -4.00 1.52 8.40
N PHE A 104 -4.27 1.44 9.70
CA PHE A 104 -5.57 0.99 10.21
C PHE A 104 -6.64 2.06 9.97
N ALA A 105 -6.32 3.32 10.23
CA ALA A 105 -7.20 4.45 9.91
C ALA A 105 -7.48 4.53 8.39
N PHE A 106 -6.47 4.28 7.56
CA PHE A 106 -6.67 4.28 6.10
C PHE A 106 -7.50 3.08 5.61
N ILE A 107 -7.34 1.90 6.21
CA ILE A 107 -8.22 0.73 5.96
C ILE A 107 -9.67 1.06 6.33
N ASP A 108 -9.89 1.69 7.49
CA ASP A 108 -11.23 2.07 7.95
C ASP A 108 -11.89 3.11 7.04
N LEU A 109 -11.12 4.07 6.53
CA LEU A 109 -11.59 5.03 5.53
C LEU A 109 -12.01 4.31 4.22
N CYS A 110 -11.18 3.39 3.72
CA CYS A 110 -11.49 2.58 2.54
C CYS A 110 -12.76 1.75 2.73
N GLN A 111 -12.92 1.11 3.91
CA GLN A 111 -14.14 0.36 4.24
C GLN A 111 -15.37 1.25 4.29
N LYS A 112 -15.24 2.46 4.86
CA LYS A 112 -16.34 3.41 4.93
C LYS A 112 -16.79 3.86 3.55
N LEU A 113 -15.85 4.25 2.68
CA LEU A 113 -16.15 4.69 1.32
C LEU A 113 -16.68 3.59 0.41
N ALA A 114 -16.33 2.32 0.67
CA ALA A 114 -16.92 1.19 -0.04
C ALA A 114 -18.41 0.99 0.29
N LYS A 115 -18.84 1.34 1.51
CA LYS A 115 -20.25 1.25 1.95
C LYS A 115 -21.04 2.49 1.58
N SER A 116 -20.43 3.66 1.70
CA SER A 116 -21.04 4.97 1.45
C SER A 116 -20.10 5.81 0.59
N PRO A 117 -20.17 5.67 -0.75
CA PRO A 117 -19.29 6.37 -1.67
C PRO A 117 -19.47 7.89 -1.61
N ASP A 118 -18.34 8.59 -1.62
CA ASP A 118 -18.24 10.03 -1.87
C ASP A 118 -17.21 10.23 -2.98
N ALA A 119 -17.57 10.93 -4.06
CA ALA A 119 -16.76 10.96 -5.28
C ALA A 119 -15.38 11.60 -5.04
N ASP A 120 -15.32 12.71 -4.31
CA ASP A 120 -14.09 13.44 -4.04
C ASP A 120 -13.18 12.64 -3.09
N SER A 121 -13.74 12.12 -1.99
CA SER A 121 -12.99 11.27 -1.06
C SER A 121 -12.52 9.95 -1.71
N LEU A 122 -13.25 9.40 -2.67
CA LEU A 122 -12.81 8.25 -3.46
C LEU A 122 -11.59 8.59 -4.33
N ILE A 123 -11.58 9.75 -4.98
CA ILE A 123 -10.44 10.22 -5.78
C ILE A 123 -9.21 10.40 -4.88
N LEU A 124 -9.37 11.01 -3.71
CA LEU A 124 -8.28 11.16 -2.73
C LEU A 124 -7.74 9.79 -2.28
N CYS A 125 -8.62 8.87 -1.86
CA CYS A 125 -8.21 7.54 -1.41
C CYS A 125 -7.51 6.72 -2.51
N GLN A 126 -8.01 6.79 -3.74
CA GLN A 126 -7.37 6.12 -4.87
C GLN A 126 -6.00 6.72 -5.20
N SER A 127 -5.85 8.04 -5.09
CA SER A 127 -4.57 8.73 -5.30
C SER A 127 -3.55 8.34 -4.25
N ILE A 128 -3.95 8.28 -2.97
CA ILE A 128 -3.09 7.83 -1.87
C ILE A 128 -2.73 6.35 -2.02
N ALA A 129 -3.69 5.49 -2.35
CA ALA A 129 -3.43 4.06 -2.56
C ALA A 129 -2.48 3.82 -3.75
N ALA A 130 -2.54 4.64 -4.80
CA ALA A 130 -1.60 4.58 -5.92
C ALA A 130 -0.19 5.03 -5.50
N ALA A 131 -0.08 6.11 -4.71
CA ALA A 131 1.19 6.56 -4.14
C ALA A 131 1.80 5.51 -3.20
N GLU A 132 1.01 4.92 -2.31
CA GLU A 132 1.38 3.83 -1.41
C GLU A 132 1.97 2.64 -2.18
N TRP A 133 1.33 2.24 -3.27
CA TRP A 133 1.85 1.20 -4.16
C TRP A 133 3.21 1.58 -4.75
N ASN A 134 3.34 2.78 -5.34
CA ASN A 134 4.58 3.23 -5.98
C ASN A 134 5.74 3.26 -4.98
N ILE A 135 5.51 3.85 -3.81
CA ILE A 135 6.51 3.98 -2.76
C ILE A 135 6.98 2.60 -2.25
N LEU A 136 6.05 1.68 -2.01
CA LEU A 136 6.40 0.33 -1.58
C LEU A 136 7.14 -0.44 -2.68
N PHE A 137 6.71 -0.27 -3.94
CA PHE A 137 7.36 -0.89 -5.08
C PHE A 137 8.81 -0.41 -5.24
N ASP A 138 9.05 0.89 -5.21
CA ASP A 138 10.39 1.47 -5.32
C ASP A 138 11.29 1.02 -4.16
N TYR A 139 10.75 0.97 -2.95
CA TYR A 139 11.44 0.46 -1.77
C TYR A 139 11.92 -0.99 -1.96
N CYS A 140 11.04 -1.86 -2.48
CA CYS A 140 11.36 -3.26 -2.76
C CYS A 140 12.35 -3.37 -3.91
N TYR A 141 12.13 -2.64 -5.01
CA TYR A 141 12.96 -2.69 -6.21
C TYR A 141 14.42 -2.29 -5.92
N GLN A 142 14.64 -1.20 -5.19
CA GLN A 142 15.99 -0.76 -4.80
C GLN A 142 16.71 -1.77 -3.89
N ARG A 143 15.96 -2.59 -3.13
CA ARG A 143 16.53 -3.62 -2.26
C ARG A 143 16.76 -4.93 -2.99
N ALA A 144 15.94 -5.25 -3.97
CA ALA A 144 16.08 -6.41 -4.83
C ALA A 144 17.39 -6.37 -5.63
N LEU A 145 17.82 -5.19 -6.08
CA LEU A 145 18.97 -5.01 -6.96
C LEU A 145 20.25 -4.62 -6.21
N GLY A 146 21.41 -5.06 -6.74
CA GLY A 146 22.74 -4.63 -6.31
C GLY A 146 23.81 -5.69 -6.47
#